data_AF-A0A6I7XAG0-F1
#
_entry.id   AF-A0A6I7XAG0-F1
#
_cell.length_a   1.000
_cell.length_b   1.000
_cell.length_c   1.000
_cell.angle_alpha   90.00
_cell.angle_beta   90.00
_cell.angle_gamma   90.00
#
_symmetry.space_group_name_H-M   'P 1'
#
loop_
_entity.id
_entity.type
_entity.pdbx_description
1 polymer ?
#
loop_
_entity_poly.entity_id
_entity_poly.type
_entity_poly.pdbx_seq_one_letter_code
_entity_poly.pdbx_strand_id
1 'polypeptide(L)'
;MTVSFFCYECGEIIEKSNFDTVQEKIVDGVECTFCGAQKRLKYCYYPHFSVNDFIKTIQELYNQNKNDLTKNLTSTYKIFNEIEGTHENLSLEDYTTIYHILDSLLEDEVEYSIDVKSRVIDNLEDKLVQFYPTDLAISIVSSLPLIKTPYRKPIVILIASTIELLFNLYYKDAIKIGKIKEHSDEFLSLHRKIRYLDANRAKNLEQYIGEYDKDFYALWDDLRKIRNKVIHSNSLYISNKMIEDYMALLKTSVTVFLNLTSELYREHYTSNHSNVIKN
;
A
#
# COMPACT_ATOMS: atom_id res chain seq x y z
N MET A 1 7.46 11.12 9.55
CA MET A 1 6.21 10.46 9.06
C MET A 1 5.05 10.74 10.02
N THR A 2 3.83 10.99 9.53
CA THR A 2 2.66 11.31 10.38
C THR A 2 2.06 10.05 11.02
N VAL A 3 1.98 10.02 12.34
CA VAL A 3 1.26 9.01 13.14
C VAL A 3 -0.01 9.63 13.73
N SER A 4 -0.97 8.81 14.10
CA SER A 4 -2.17 9.26 14.82
C SER A 4 -2.07 8.84 16.29
N PHE A 5 -2.33 9.76 17.21
CA PHE A 5 -2.57 9.38 18.59
C PHE A 5 -3.99 8.90 18.77
N PHE A 6 -4.12 7.74 19.39
CA PHE A 6 -5.31 6.95 19.53
C PHE A 6 -5.48 6.54 20.99
N CYS A 7 -6.61 6.87 21.59
CA CYS A 7 -6.93 6.46 22.94
C CYS A 7 -7.53 5.05 22.96
N TYR A 8 -6.77 4.05 23.40
CA TYR A 8 -7.26 2.67 23.56
C TYR A 8 -8.20 2.48 24.77
N GLU A 9 -8.66 3.56 25.42
CA GLU A 9 -9.73 3.48 26.42
C GLU A 9 -11.10 3.82 25.82
N CYS A 10 -11.19 4.92 25.07
CA CYS A 10 -12.44 5.43 24.53
C CYS A 10 -12.53 5.42 22.99
N GLY A 11 -11.44 5.09 22.30
CA GLY A 11 -11.37 5.08 20.85
C GLY A 11 -11.15 6.44 20.19
N GLU A 12 -10.86 7.49 20.95
CA GLU A 12 -10.68 8.83 20.40
C GLU A 12 -9.37 8.97 19.62
N ILE A 13 -9.44 9.55 18.42
CA ILE A 13 -8.26 9.97 17.66
C ILE A 13 -7.90 11.38 18.14
N ILE A 14 -6.86 11.49 18.96
CA ILE A 14 -6.52 12.71 19.70
C ILE A 14 -5.95 13.76 18.74
N GLU A 15 -4.93 13.40 17.97
CA GLU A 15 -4.26 14.29 17.01
C GLU A 15 -3.38 13.50 16.05
N LYS A 16 -2.93 14.15 14.98
CA LYS A 16 -1.91 13.63 14.06
C LYS A 16 -0.62 14.38 14.27
N SER A 17 0.48 13.67 14.46
CA SER A 17 1.79 14.26 14.75
C SER A 17 2.89 13.60 13.91
N ASN A 18 3.93 14.34 13.57
CA ASN A 18 5.12 13.73 12.96
C ASN A 18 5.90 12.97 14.03
N PHE A 19 6.09 11.65 13.86
CA PHE A 19 6.75 10.79 14.86
C PHE A 19 8.15 11.27 15.25
N ASP A 20 8.86 11.91 14.32
CA ASP A 20 10.24 12.35 14.53
C ASP A 20 10.31 13.63 15.39
N THR A 21 9.18 14.31 15.63
CA THR A 21 9.11 15.57 16.38
C THR A 21 8.40 15.42 17.74
N VAL A 22 8.13 14.21 18.22
CA VAL A 22 7.27 13.98 19.41
C VAL A 22 8.05 13.84 20.73
N GLN A 23 9.24 14.44 20.84
CA GLN A 23 10.14 14.23 21.99
C GLN A 23 9.48 14.55 23.34
N GLU A 24 8.70 15.63 23.45
CA GLU A 24 8.03 16.01 24.70
C GLU A 24 6.95 15.00 25.12
N LYS A 25 6.13 14.49 24.17
CA LYS A 25 5.05 13.52 24.50
C LYS A 25 5.57 12.11 24.79
N ILE A 26 6.81 11.79 24.40
CA ILE A 26 7.48 10.56 24.84
C ILE A 26 7.68 10.56 26.36
N VAL A 27 7.97 11.74 26.92
CA VAL A 27 8.31 11.92 28.35
C VAL A 27 7.05 12.13 29.19
N ASP A 28 6.18 13.05 28.78
CA ASP A 28 5.04 13.48 29.61
C ASP A 28 3.76 12.65 29.41
N GLY A 29 3.74 11.82 28.37
CA GLY A 29 2.57 11.08 27.94
C GLY A 29 1.59 11.94 27.15
N VAL A 30 0.47 11.32 26.75
CA VAL A 30 -0.63 11.96 26.03
C VAL A 30 -1.89 11.78 26.85
N GLU A 31 -2.59 12.88 27.11
CA GLU A 31 -3.90 12.89 27.73
C GLU A 31 -5.00 12.90 26.65
N CYS A 32 -5.98 12.00 26.78
CA CYS A 32 -7.15 12.01 25.93
C CYS A 32 -8.12 13.11 26.36
N THR A 33 -8.37 14.08 25.48
CA THR A 33 -9.29 15.20 25.73
C THR A 33 -10.75 14.76 25.93
N PHE A 34 -11.12 13.55 25.51
CA PHE A 34 -12.47 13.02 25.64
C PHE A 34 -12.71 12.31 26.98
N CYS A 35 -11.84 11.38 27.38
CA CYS A 35 -12.02 10.58 28.60
C CYS A 35 -11.08 10.95 29.75
N GLY A 36 -10.16 11.91 29.56
CA GLY A 36 -9.18 12.33 30.57
C GLY A 36 -8.06 11.31 30.83
N ALA A 37 -7.97 10.24 30.04
CA ALA A 37 -6.98 9.19 30.27
C ALA A 37 -5.58 9.64 29.87
N GLN A 38 -4.65 9.63 30.84
CA GLN A 38 -3.23 9.89 30.58
C GLN A 38 -2.47 8.58 30.37
N LYS A 39 -1.84 8.43 29.19
CA LYS A 39 -1.05 7.24 28.84
C LYS A 39 0.31 7.61 28.30
N ARG A 40 1.29 6.74 28.51
CA ARG A 40 2.59 6.87 27.84
C ARG A 40 2.41 6.71 26.33
N LEU A 41 3.22 7.43 25.56
CA LEU A 41 3.16 7.46 24.09
C LEU A 41 3.01 6.07 23.47
N LYS A 42 3.82 5.10 23.94
CA LYS A 42 3.86 3.75 23.39
C LYS A 42 2.53 2.97 23.46
N TYR A 43 1.56 3.46 24.22
CA TYR A 43 0.25 2.87 24.40
C TYR A 43 -0.87 3.66 23.73
N CYS A 44 -0.54 4.70 22.96
CA CYS A 44 -1.55 5.58 22.38
C CYS A 44 -1.22 6.05 20.96
N TYR A 45 -0.35 5.36 20.22
CA TYR A 45 -0.05 5.70 18.83
C TYR A 45 -0.49 4.59 17.89
N TYR A 46 -0.88 5.01 16.69
CA TYR A 46 -1.31 4.15 15.61
C TYR A 46 -0.65 4.58 14.28
N PRO A 47 -0.17 3.62 13.46
CA PRO A 47 -0.18 2.18 13.75
C PRO A 47 0.90 1.79 14.77
N HIS A 48 0.79 0.60 15.36
CA HIS A 48 1.73 0.08 16.37
C HIS A 48 3.19 0.06 15.85
N PHE A 49 4.20 0.11 16.75
CA PHE A 49 5.63 0.18 16.38
C PHE A 49 6.03 -0.77 15.26
N SER A 50 5.61 -2.03 15.41
CA SER A 50 5.92 -3.12 14.50
C SER A 50 5.43 -2.85 13.08
N VAL A 51 4.24 -2.26 12.93
CA VAL A 51 3.70 -1.86 11.63
C VAL A 51 4.45 -0.65 11.08
N ASN A 52 4.76 0.30 11.97
CA ASN A 52 5.43 1.55 11.63
C ASN A 52 6.82 1.30 11.01
N ASP A 53 7.58 0.35 11.55
CA ASP A 53 8.88 -0.04 11.00
C ASP A 53 8.75 -0.63 9.60
N PHE A 54 7.75 -1.50 9.35
CA PHE A 54 7.49 -2.01 8.00
C PHE A 54 7.13 -0.89 7.02
N ILE A 55 6.30 0.08 7.43
CA ILE A 55 5.93 1.22 6.58
C ILE A 55 7.18 2.04 6.23
N LYS A 56 8.09 2.29 7.18
CA LYS A 56 9.36 2.98 6.92
C LYS A 56 10.23 2.22 5.92
N THR A 57 10.42 0.91 6.14
CA THR A 57 11.19 0.07 5.21
C THR A 57 10.59 0.08 3.81
N ILE A 58 9.27 -0.02 3.69
CA ILE A 58 8.57 0.06 2.40
C ILE A 58 8.83 1.41 1.71
N GLN A 59 8.76 2.52 2.46
CA GLN A 59 9.02 3.86 1.92
C GLN A 59 10.46 4.02 1.44
N GLU A 60 11.44 3.50 2.19
CA GLU A 60 12.85 3.53 1.80
C GLU A 60 13.09 2.73 0.51
N LEU A 61 12.56 1.50 0.43
CA LEU A 61 12.67 0.67 -0.77
C LEU A 61 11.97 1.31 -1.98
N TYR A 62 10.81 1.94 -1.76
CA TYR A 62 10.08 2.67 -2.79
C TYR A 62 10.89 3.86 -3.33
N ASN A 63 11.50 4.64 -2.43
CA ASN A 63 12.35 5.76 -2.83
C ASN A 63 13.61 5.29 -3.57
N GLN A 64 14.23 4.19 -3.14
CA GLN A 64 15.35 3.56 -3.86
C GLN A 64 14.93 3.10 -5.26
N ASN A 65 13.78 2.44 -5.39
CA ASN A 65 13.21 2.04 -6.68
C ASN A 65 13.01 3.24 -7.62
N LYS A 66 12.47 4.36 -7.09
CA LYS A 66 12.29 5.59 -7.86
C LYS A 66 13.62 6.20 -8.31
N ASN A 67 14.61 6.26 -7.42
CA ASN A 67 15.92 6.82 -7.75
C ASN A 67 16.63 5.99 -8.82
N ASP A 68 16.60 4.67 -8.71
CA ASP A 68 17.19 3.76 -9.70
C ASP A 68 16.49 3.85 -11.06
N LEU A 69 15.16 3.95 -11.06
CA LEU A 69 14.35 4.18 -12.26
C LEU A 69 14.79 5.47 -12.97
N THR A 70 14.79 6.60 -12.26
CA THR A 70 15.18 7.90 -12.81
C THR A 70 16.61 7.89 -13.33
N LYS A 71 17.54 7.29 -12.59
CA LYS A 71 18.96 7.20 -12.99
C LYS A 71 19.11 6.39 -14.28
N ASN A 72 18.45 5.24 -14.37
CA ASN A 72 18.53 4.37 -15.55
C ASN A 72 17.89 5.05 -16.78
N LEU A 73 16.70 5.64 -16.64
CA LEU A 73 16.05 6.37 -17.73
C LEU A 73 16.91 7.53 -18.24
N THR A 74 17.46 8.33 -17.32
CA THR A 74 18.34 9.45 -17.68
C THR A 74 19.60 8.95 -18.40
N SER A 75 20.18 7.84 -17.96
CA SER A 75 21.37 7.26 -18.59
C SER A 75 21.07 6.75 -19.99
N THR A 76 19.96 6.03 -20.18
CA THR A 76 19.59 5.46 -21.46
C THR A 76 19.18 6.53 -22.47
N TYR A 77 18.46 7.55 -22.03
CA TYR A 77 18.13 8.72 -22.84
C TYR A 77 19.39 9.44 -23.34
N LYS A 78 20.43 9.60 -22.51
CA LYS A 78 21.70 10.20 -22.95
C LYS A 78 22.36 9.40 -24.08
N ILE A 79 22.37 8.07 -23.97
CA ILE A 79 22.91 7.18 -25.01
C ILE A 79 22.09 7.32 -26.30
N PHE A 80 20.76 7.29 -26.20
CA PHE A 80 19.86 7.49 -27.34
C PHE A 80 20.15 8.83 -28.06
N ASN A 81 20.24 9.92 -27.30
CA ASN A 81 20.52 11.25 -27.86
C ASN A 81 21.91 11.39 -28.49
N GLU A 82 22.92 10.70 -27.98
CA GLU A 82 24.28 10.72 -28.55
C GLU A 82 24.35 9.98 -29.90
N ILE A 83 23.51 8.96 -30.10
CA ILE A 83 23.50 8.12 -31.31
C ILE A 83 22.73 8.80 -32.46
N GLU A 84 21.61 9.46 -32.18
CA GLU A 84 20.68 9.94 -33.22
C GLU A 84 21.10 11.23 -33.93
N GLY A 85 22.09 11.97 -33.41
CA GLY A 85 22.87 12.98 -34.15
C GLY A 85 22.16 14.25 -34.65
N THR A 86 20.92 14.18 -35.14
CA THR A 86 20.13 15.27 -35.74
C THR A 86 18.80 14.65 -36.21
N HIS A 87 17.66 15.08 -35.64
CA HIS A 87 16.30 15.17 -36.22
C HIS A 87 15.25 14.97 -35.10
N GLU A 88 14.48 16.04 -34.79
CA GLU A 88 13.46 16.15 -33.73
C GLU A 88 13.93 15.70 -32.33
N ASN A 89 14.36 16.66 -31.50
CA ASN A 89 14.80 16.40 -30.13
C ASN A 89 13.63 15.90 -29.28
N LEU A 90 13.46 14.58 -29.18
CA LEU A 90 12.64 13.95 -28.16
C LEU A 90 13.17 14.41 -26.79
N SER A 91 12.31 15.01 -25.96
CA SER A 91 12.75 15.46 -24.63
C SER A 91 12.89 14.27 -23.68
N LEU A 92 13.64 14.45 -22.57
CA LEU A 92 13.72 13.43 -21.51
C LEU A 92 12.33 13.14 -20.91
N GLU A 93 11.45 14.14 -20.88
CA GLU A 93 10.09 14.02 -20.37
C GLU A 93 9.23 13.15 -21.30
N ASP A 94 9.29 13.38 -22.61
CA ASP A 94 8.59 12.55 -23.60
C ASP A 94 9.13 11.11 -23.58
N TYR A 95 10.46 10.95 -23.53
CA TYR A 95 11.10 9.64 -23.40
C TYR A 95 10.64 8.88 -22.15
N THR A 96 10.56 9.58 -21.02
CA THR A 96 10.07 9.01 -19.75
C THR A 96 8.59 8.63 -19.85
N THR A 97 7.79 9.44 -20.54
CA THR A 97 6.36 9.16 -20.77
C THR A 97 6.19 7.92 -21.63
N ILE A 98 6.96 7.76 -22.70
CA ILE A 98 6.96 6.57 -23.56
C ILE A 98 7.40 5.33 -22.76
N TYR A 99 8.41 5.44 -21.89
CA TYR A 99 8.76 4.37 -20.97
C TYR A 99 7.58 3.95 -20.08
N HIS A 100 6.83 4.90 -19.52
CA HIS A 100 5.69 4.58 -18.67
C HIS A 100 4.56 3.88 -19.45
N ILE A 101 4.40 4.18 -20.74
CA ILE A 101 3.50 3.41 -21.62
C ILE A 101 3.99 1.96 -21.76
N LEU A 102 5.29 1.76 -22.04
CA LEU A 102 5.89 0.42 -22.09
C LEU A 102 5.69 -0.35 -20.78
N ASP A 103 6.01 0.29 -19.65
CA ASP A 103 5.92 -0.27 -18.29
C ASP A 103 4.47 -0.68 -17.96
N SER A 104 3.47 0.06 -18.45
CA SER A 104 2.05 -0.29 -18.32
C SER A 104 1.61 -1.41 -19.25
N LEU A 105 2.07 -1.45 -20.50
CA LEU A 105 1.71 -2.53 -21.43
C LEU A 105 2.25 -3.89 -20.97
N LEU A 106 3.36 -3.90 -20.24
CA LEU A 106 3.93 -5.10 -19.64
C LEU A 106 3.16 -5.59 -18.40
N GLU A 107 2.27 -4.76 -17.82
CA GLU A 107 1.44 -5.11 -16.66
C GLU A 107 0.27 -6.04 -17.01
N ASP A 108 -0.35 -5.83 -18.17
CA ASP A 108 -1.55 -6.57 -18.60
C ASP A 108 -1.28 -8.05 -18.91
N GLU A 109 -0.02 -8.44 -18.90
CA GLU A 109 0.44 -9.76 -19.33
C GLU A 109 0.73 -10.65 -18.11
N VAL A 110 -0.20 -11.58 -17.86
CA VAL A 110 -0.25 -12.45 -16.67
C VAL A 110 0.98 -13.38 -16.56
N GLU A 111 1.68 -13.64 -17.67
CA GLU A 111 2.92 -14.40 -17.72
C GLU A 111 3.96 -13.67 -18.57
N TYR A 112 5.03 -13.19 -17.95
CA TYR A 112 6.14 -12.58 -18.67
C TYR A 112 6.92 -13.65 -19.43
N SER A 113 6.67 -13.75 -20.74
CA SER A 113 7.43 -14.56 -21.70
C SER A 113 8.18 -13.67 -22.70
N ILE A 114 9.09 -14.27 -23.48
CA ILE A 114 9.79 -13.55 -24.55
C ILE A 114 8.80 -13.10 -25.63
N ASP A 115 7.82 -13.94 -25.98
CA ASP A 115 6.81 -13.65 -27.01
C ASP A 115 5.89 -12.50 -26.59
N VAL A 116 5.51 -12.47 -25.32
CA VAL A 116 4.76 -11.37 -24.70
C VAL A 116 5.53 -10.06 -24.82
N LYS A 117 6.83 -10.09 -24.50
CA LYS A 117 7.68 -8.91 -24.58
C LYS A 117 7.78 -8.40 -26.02
N SER A 118 8.00 -9.27 -27.00
CA SER A 118 8.06 -8.89 -28.41
C SER A 118 6.76 -8.23 -28.86
N ARG A 119 5.61 -8.85 -28.56
CA ARG A 119 4.30 -8.29 -28.90
C ARG A 119 4.03 -6.91 -28.27
N VAL A 120 4.45 -6.71 -27.02
CA VAL A 120 4.30 -5.41 -26.33
C VAL A 120 5.18 -4.34 -26.97
N ILE A 121 6.41 -4.71 -27.36
CA ILE A 121 7.35 -3.84 -28.08
C ILE A 121 6.76 -3.45 -29.45
N ASP A 122 6.27 -4.42 -30.22
CA ASP A 122 5.66 -4.19 -31.54
C ASP A 122 4.44 -3.24 -31.42
N ASN A 123 3.58 -3.47 -30.42
CA ASN A 123 2.42 -2.60 -30.15
C ASN A 123 2.83 -1.17 -29.77
N LEU A 124 3.91 -1.01 -29.01
CA LEU A 124 4.44 0.31 -28.70
C LEU A 124 5.01 1.00 -29.93
N GLU A 125 5.73 0.27 -30.77
CA GLU A 125 6.25 0.77 -32.05
C GLU A 125 5.11 1.25 -32.95
N ASP A 126 4.08 0.43 -33.17
CA ASP A 126 2.89 0.77 -33.97
C ASP A 126 2.20 2.05 -33.48
N LYS A 127 2.17 2.27 -32.15
CA LYS A 127 1.64 3.50 -31.55
C LYS A 127 2.53 4.70 -31.82
N LEU A 128 3.85 4.55 -31.71
CA LEU A 128 4.80 5.64 -31.88
C LEU A 128 4.94 6.09 -33.34
N VAL A 129 4.79 5.18 -34.32
CA VAL A 129 4.80 5.51 -35.76
C VAL A 129 3.67 6.48 -36.15
N GLN A 130 2.62 6.62 -35.33
CA GLN A 130 1.55 7.62 -35.54
C GLN A 130 1.99 9.05 -35.20
N PHE A 131 3.07 9.21 -34.42
CA PHE A 131 3.55 10.49 -33.90
C PHE A 131 4.96 10.84 -34.36
N TYR A 132 5.78 9.84 -34.70
CA TYR A 132 7.18 9.98 -35.08
C TYR A 132 7.47 9.25 -36.40
N PRO A 133 8.49 9.68 -37.17
CA PRO A 133 8.99 8.88 -38.29
C PRO A 133 9.33 7.45 -37.88
N THR A 134 9.11 6.48 -38.76
CA THR A 134 9.29 5.05 -38.45
C THR A 134 10.66 4.72 -37.88
N ASP A 135 11.73 5.25 -38.50
CA ASP A 135 13.10 5.01 -38.02
C ASP A 135 13.31 5.53 -36.59
N LEU A 136 12.75 6.71 -36.28
CA LEU A 136 12.83 7.29 -34.94
C LEU A 136 12.00 6.47 -33.93
N ALA A 137 10.80 6.02 -34.30
CA ALA A 137 9.97 5.17 -33.45
C ALA A 137 10.70 3.86 -33.09
N ILE A 138 11.32 3.20 -34.07
CA ILE A 138 12.12 1.99 -33.88
C ILE A 138 13.31 2.26 -32.94
N SER A 139 14.06 3.35 -33.18
CA SER A 139 15.19 3.74 -32.34
C SER A 139 14.77 4.03 -30.90
N ILE A 140 13.64 4.74 -30.69
CA ILE A 140 13.09 5.01 -29.36
C ILE A 140 12.82 3.68 -28.66
N VAL A 141 11.98 2.82 -29.25
CA VAL A 141 11.58 1.55 -28.62
C VAL A 141 12.78 0.65 -28.33
N SER A 142 13.71 0.54 -29.28
CA SER A 142 14.93 -0.25 -29.15
C SER A 142 15.84 0.24 -28.02
N SER A 143 15.82 1.55 -27.77
CA SER A 143 16.59 2.16 -26.68
C SER A 143 15.92 1.98 -25.31
N LEU A 144 14.61 1.77 -25.21
CA LEU A 144 13.90 1.81 -23.92
C LEU A 144 14.45 0.75 -22.95
N PRO A 145 14.87 1.15 -21.73
CA PRO A 145 15.41 0.21 -20.78
C PRO A 145 14.27 -0.64 -20.19
N LEU A 146 14.48 -1.95 -20.11
CA LEU A 146 13.60 -2.82 -19.31
C LEU A 146 14.09 -2.87 -17.88
N ILE A 147 13.65 -1.91 -17.08
CA ILE A 147 14.16 -1.70 -15.73
C ILE A 147 13.57 -2.76 -14.80
N LYS A 148 14.38 -3.78 -14.49
CA LYS A 148 14.12 -4.75 -13.42
C LYS A 148 14.85 -4.31 -12.16
N THR A 149 14.22 -3.52 -11.30
CA THR A 149 14.81 -3.24 -9.98
C THR A 149 14.60 -4.46 -9.07
N PRO A 150 15.55 -4.76 -8.16
CA PRO A 150 15.38 -5.86 -7.20
C PRO A 150 14.27 -5.59 -6.17
N TYR A 151 13.72 -4.37 -6.14
CA TYR A 151 12.81 -3.89 -5.09
C TYR A 151 11.33 -4.12 -5.40
N ARG A 152 10.93 -4.19 -6.68
CA ARG A 152 9.50 -4.22 -7.07
C ARG A 152 8.72 -5.34 -6.39
N LYS A 153 9.22 -6.58 -6.46
CA LYS A 153 8.60 -7.76 -5.83
C LYS A 153 8.59 -7.66 -4.29
N PRO A 154 9.73 -7.37 -3.62
CA PRO A 154 9.75 -7.15 -2.18
C PRO A 154 8.75 -6.09 -1.69
N ILE A 155 8.64 -4.96 -2.39
CA ILE A 155 7.71 -3.88 -2.02
C ILE A 155 6.26 -4.39 -2.00
N VAL A 156 5.82 -5.09 -3.05
CA VAL A 156 4.46 -5.66 -3.11
C VAL A 156 4.20 -6.65 -1.97
N ILE A 157 5.16 -7.54 -1.70
CA ILE A 157 5.04 -8.51 -0.60
C ILE A 157 4.95 -7.82 0.76
N LEU A 158 5.81 -6.83 1.01
CA LEU A 158 5.83 -6.10 2.26
C LEU A 158 4.56 -5.28 2.46
N ILE A 159 4.05 -4.61 1.42
CA ILE A 159 2.79 -3.87 1.49
C ILE A 159 1.65 -4.82 1.87
N ALA A 160 1.46 -5.91 1.12
CA ALA A 160 0.40 -6.88 1.39
C ALA A 160 0.49 -7.44 2.83
N SER A 161 1.70 -7.77 3.29
CA SER A 161 1.92 -8.31 4.63
C SER A 161 1.67 -7.28 5.73
N THR A 162 1.98 -6.00 5.47
CA THR A 162 1.75 -4.89 6.40
C THR A 162 0.26 -4.62 6.57
N ILE A 163 -0.52 -4.66 5.47
CA ILE A 163 -1.98 -4.52 5.52
C ILE A 163 -2.60 -5.72 6.28
N GLU A 164 -2.10 -6.94 6.07
CA GLU A 164 -2.54 -8.09 6.84
C GLU A 164 -2.20 -7.98 8.33
N LEU A 165 -1.05 -7.37 8.68
CA LEU A 165 -0.70 -7.10 10.07
C LEU A 165 -1.67 -6.09 10.71
N LEU A 166 -2.04 -5.02 10.01
CA LEU A 166 -3.07 -4.06 10.44
C LEU A 166 -4.40 -4.75 10.70
N PHE A 167 -4.85 -5.59 9.75
CA PHE A 167 -6.06 -6.40 9.95
C PHE A 167 -5.96 -7.32 11.16
N ASN A 168 -4.82 -7.99 11.36
CA ASN A 168 -4.66 -8.91 12.49
C ASN A 168 -4.71 -8.19 13.84
N LEU A 169 -4.21 -6.95 13.92
CA LEU A 169 -4.37 -6.10 15.11
C LEU A 169 -5.85 -5.77 15.33
N TYR A 170 -6.53 -5.27 14.30
CA TYR A 170 -7.98 -5.02 14.34
C TYR A 170 -8.78 -6.26 14.75
N TYR A 171 -8.47 -7.43 14.18
CA TYR A 171 -9.12 -8.69 14.49
C TYR A 171 -9.00 -9.06 15.99
N LYS A 172 -7.83 -8.85 16.59
CA LYS A 172 -7.64 -9.11 18.03
C LYS A 172 -8.50 -8.19 18.88
N ASP A 173 -8.53 -6.90 18.55
CA ASP A 173 -9.35 -5.92 19.26
C ASP A 173 -10.84 -6.24 19.08
N ALA A 174 -11.25 -6.59 17.86
CA ALA A 174 -12.60 -7.01 17.49
C ALA A 174 -13.12 -8.16 18.35
N ILE A 175 -12.33 -9.22 18.50
CA ILE A 175 -12.69 -10.40 19.30
C ILE A 175 -12.81 -10.02 20.77
N LYS A 176 -11.80 -9.32 21.30
CA LYS A 176 -11.74 -8.92 22.71
C LYS A 176 -12.89 -7.99 23.11
N ILE A 177 -13.11 -6.93 22.33
CA ILE A 177 -14.09 -5.88 22.62
C ILE A 177 -15.50 -6.36 22.33
N GLY A 178 -15.70 -7.06 21.22
CA GLY A 178 -16.98 -7.66 20.87
C GLY A 178 -17.40 -8.82 21.79
N LYS A 179 -16.53 -9.22 22.75
CA LYS A 179 -16.71 -10.40 23.61
C LYS A 179 -17.03 -11.66 22.79
N ILE A 180 -16.46 -11.73 21.59
CA ILE A 180 -16.58 -12.90 20.71
C ILE A 180 -15.66 -13.97 21.30
N LYS A 181 -16.14 -15.21 21.37
CA LYS A 181 -15.31 -16.32 21.85
C LYS A 181 -14.06 -16.42 20.97
N GLU A 182 -12.88 -16.62 21.55
CA GLU A 182 -11.71 -16.90 20.72
C GLU A 182 -11.90 -18.21 19.96
N HIS A 183 -11.48 -18.21 18.69
CA HIS A 183 -11.49 -19.43 17.90
C HIS A 183 -10.41 -20.39 18.42
N SER A 184 -10.68 -21.70 18.38
CA SER A 184 -9.79 -22.73 18.93
C SER A 184 -8.46 -22.88 18.20
N ASP A 185 -8.41 -22.48 16.94
CA ASP A 185 -7.19 -22.45 16.12
C ASP A 185 -6.52 -21.06 16.20
N GLU A 186 -5.34 -21.00 16.81
CA GLU A 186 -4.54 -19.77 16.96
C GLU A 186 -3.96 -19.29 15.62
N PHE A 187 -3.75 -20.19 14.66
CA PHE A 187 -3.09 -19.92 13.38
C PHE A 187 -4.08 -19.80 12.21
N LEU A 188 -5.32 -19.41 12.51
CA LEU A 188 -6.34 -19.18 11.49
C LEU A 188 -5.81 -18.30 10.36
N SER A 189 -5.99 -18.80 9.14
CA SER A 189 -5.70 -18.03 7.93
C SER A 189 -6.57 -16.78 7.85
N LEU A 190 -6.09 -15.76 7.13
CA LEU A 190 -6.78 -14.49 6.98
C LEU A 190 -8.25 -14.66 6.52
N HIS A 191 -8.49 -15.45 5.48
CA HIS A 191 -9.84 -15.69 4.97
C HIS A 191 -10.75 -16.33 6.02
N ARG A 192 -10.22 -17.22 6.88
CA ARG A 192 -11.01 -17.81 7.96
C ARG A 192 -11.26 -16.81 9.09
N LYS A 193 -10.30 -15.94 9.41
CA LYS A 193 -10.49 -14.83 10.37
C LYS A 193 -11.60 -13.88 9.94
N ILE A 194 -11.62 -13.49 8.65
CA ILE A 194 -12.68 -12.65 8.08
C ILE A 194 -14.04 -13.33 8.23
N ARG A 195 -14.18 -14.57 7.74
CA ARG A 195 -15.43 -15.34 7.86
C ARG A 195 -15.87 -15.52 9.32
N TYR A 196 -14.92 -15.70 10.22
CA TYR A 196 -15.21 -15.83 11.65
C TYR A 196 -15.78 -14.54 12.23
N LEU A 197 -15.19 -13.38 11.90
CA LEU A 197 -15.75 -12.08 12.31
C LEU A 197 -17.15 -11.88 11.72
N ASP A 198 -17.33 -12.14 10.42
CA ASP A 198 -18.60 -11.95 9.72
C ASP A 198 -19.72 -12.78 10.33
N ALA A 199 -19.43 -14.02 10.77
CA ALA A 199 -20.39 -14.89 11.42
C ALA A 199 -20.78 -14.46 12.84
N ASN A 200 -19.97 -13.60 13.49
CA ASN A 200 -20.17 -13.18 14.88
C ASN A 200 -20.53 -11.68 15.00
N ARG A 201 -20.88 -11.02 13.89
CA ARG A 201 -21.19 -9.59 13.83
C ARG A 201 -22.47 -9.34 13.04
N ALA A 202 -23.04 -8.14 13.21
CA ALA A 202 -24.27 -7.74 12.53
C ALA A 202 -24.07 -7.41 11.04
N LYS A 203 -22.93 -6.79 10.70
CA LYS A 203 -22.50 -6.51 9.32
C LYS A 203 -21.23 -7.30 9.02
N ASN A 204 -21.04 -7.64 7.75
CA ASN A 204 -19.79 -8.25 7.31
C ASN A 204 -18.66 -7.20 7.23
N LEU A 205 -17.41 -7.65 7.19
CA LEU A 205 -16.23 -6.79 7.20
C LEU A 205 -16.19 -5.83 6.00
N GLU A 206 -16.62 -6.30 4.83
CA GLU A 206 -16.69 -5.49 3.61
C GLU A 206 -17.63 -4.30 3.79
N GLN A 207 -18.80 -4.50 4.40
CA GLN A 207 -19.75 -3.44 4.72
C GLN A 207 -19.16 -2.40 5.69
N TYR A 208 -18.50 -2.85 6.76
CA TYR A 208 -17.84 -1.94 7.70
C TYR A 208 -16.72 -1.13 7.04
N ILE A 209 -15.89 -1.78 6.23
CA ILE A 209 -14.82 -1.10 5.49
C ILE A 209 -15.41 -0.09 4.49
N GLY A 210 -16.48 -0.46 3.79
CA GLY A 210 -17.12 0.34 2.75
C GLY A 210 -17.69 1.67 3.24
N GLU A 211 -17.88 1.85 4.55
CA GLU A 211 -18.25 3.12 5.16
C GLU A 211 -17.10 4.14 5.14
N TYR A 212 -15.86 3.67 5.09
CA TYR A 212 -14.64 4.50 5.04
C TYR A 212 -14.07 4.60 3.64
N ASP A 213 -14.03 3.48 2.91
CA ASP A 213 -13.56 3.41 1.53
C ASP A 213 -14.23 2.22 0.84
N LYS A 214 -15.04 2.50 -0.18
CA LYS A 214 -15.87 1.50 -0.87
C LYS A 214 -15.07 0.50 -1.69
N ASP A 215 -13.91 0.92 -2.19
CA ASP A 215 -13.11 0.11 -3.12
C ASP A 215 -12.00 -0.66 -2.37
N PHE A 216 -11.65 -0.23 -1.14
CA PHE A 216 -10.55 -0.77 -0.35
C PHE A 216 -10.61 -2.30 -0.19
N TYR A 217 -11.77 -2.87 0.11
CA TYR A 217 -11.87 -4.33 0.34
C TYR A 217 -11.49 -5.14 -0.91
N ALA A 218 -11.99 -4.72 -2.07
CA ALA A 218 -11.69 -5.35 -3.36
C ALA A 218 -10.20 -5.17 -3.72
N LEU A 219 -9.67 -3.95 -3.61
CA LEU A 219 -8.26 -3.66 -3.87
C LEU A 219 -7.33 -4.45 -2.96
N TRP A 220 -7.68 -4.61 -1.69
CA TRP A 220 -6.91 -5.42 -0.74
C TRP A 220 -7.01 -6.92 -1.05
N ASP A 221 -8.16 -7.44 -1.46
CA ASP A 221 -8.30 -8.83 -1.91
C ASP A 221 -7.46 -9.11 -3.16
N ASP A 222 -7.45 -8.20 -4.13
CA ASP A 222 -6.67 -8.34 -5.35
C ASP A 222 -5.16 -8.27 -5.09
N LEU A 223 -4.70 -7.34 -4.23
CA LEU A 223 -3.30 -7.32 -3.81
C LEU A 223 -2.86 -8.64 -3.16
N ARG A 224 -3.73 -9.33 -2.40
CA ARG A 224 -3.40 -10.64 -1.82
C ARG A 224 -3.23 -11.72 -2.90
N LYS A 225 -4.08 -11.71 -3.93
CA LYS A 225 -3.93 -12.61 -5.09
C LYS A 225 -2.61 -12.33 -5.81
N ILE A 226 -2.29 -11.05 -6.02
CA ILE A 226 -1.03 -10.63 -6.65
C ILE A 226 0.17 -11.05 -5.81
N ARG A 227 0.20 -10.81 -4.50
CA ARG A 227 1.28 -11.26 -3.62
C ARG A 227 1.52 -12.77 -3.77
N ASN A 228 0.46 -13.58 -3.72
CA ASN A 228 0.60 -15.02 -3.84
C ASN A 228 1.19 -15.42 -5.20
N LYS A 229 0.77 -14.76 -6.29
CA LYS A 229 1.39 -14.93 -7.61
C LYS A 229 2.87 -14.53 -7.59
N VAL A 230 3.24 -13.39 -6.98
CA VAL A 230 4.64 -12.94 -6.88
C VAL A 230 5.53 -13.94 -6.14
N ILE A 231 5.02 -14.55 -5.07
CA ILE A 231 5.77 -15.53 -4.26
C ILE A 231 5.95 -16.85 -5.02
N HIS A 232 4.95 -17.28 -5.79
CA HIS A 232 4.94 -18.59 -6.44
C HIS A 232 5.31 -18.56 -7.93
N SER A 233 5.40 -17.39 -8.56
CA SER A 233 5.76 -17.21 -9.96
C SER A 233 6.99 -16.31 -10.13
N ASN A 234 7.97 -16.81 -10.86
CA ASN A 234 9.13 -16.03 -11.27
C ASN A 234 8.80 -15.04 -12.41
N SER A 235 7.73 -15.29 -13.17
CA SER A 235 7.39 -14.56 -14.39
C SER A 235 6.37 -13.42 -14.21
N LEU A 236 5.91 -13.10 -12.99
CA LEU A 236 5.01 -11.95 -12.86
C LEU A 236 5.81 -10.63 -12.99
N TYR A 237 5.42 -9.81 -13.97
CA TYR A 237 5.91 -8.44 -14.10
C TYR A 237 5.17 -7.51 -13.13
N ILE A 238 5.89 -6.55 -12.56
CA ILE A 238 5.32 -5.53 -11.66
C ILE A 238 5.74 -4.18 -12.23
N SER A 239 4.76 -3.41 -12.71
CA SER A 239 5.00 -2.05 -13.21
C SER A 239 5.27 -1.10 -12.04
N ASN A 240 5.82 0.07 -12.32
CA ASN A 240 5.93 1.12 -11.30
C ASN A 240 4.55 1.62 -10.91
N LYS A 241 3.60 1.73 -11.85
CA LYS A 241 2.22 2.14 -11.57
C LYS A 241 1.58 1.25 -10.51
N MET A 242 1.68 -0.08 -10.64
CA MET A 242 1.20 -1.02 -9.61
C MET A 242 1.79 -0.70 -8.23
N ILE A 243 3.10 -0.41 -8.17
CA ILE A 243 3.76 -0.07 -6.90
C ILE A 243 3.17 1.23 -6.33
N GLU A 244 2.93 2.25 -7.16
CA GLU A 244 2.31 3.50 -6.73
C GLU A 244 0.89 3.28 -6.20
N ASP A 245 0.09 2.48 -6.91
CA ASP A 245 -1.27 2.11 -6.51
C ASP A 245 -1.26 1.34 -5.17
N TYR A 246 -0.34 0.40 -4.98
CA TYR A 246 -0.19 -0.31 -3.72
C TYR A 246 0.35 0.57 -2.58
N MET A 247 1.21 1.54 -2.87
CA MET A 247 1.64 2.53 -1.89
C MET A 247 0.48 3.44 -1.46
N ALA A 248 -0.42 3.80 -2.37
CA ALA A 248 -1.64 4.50 -2.04
C ALA A 248 -2.57 3.62 -1.18
N LEU A 249 -2.75 2.35 -1.56
CA LEU A 249 -3.54 1.38 -0.79
C LEU A 249 -2.99 1.18 0.63
N LEU A 250 -1.68 1.15 0.82
CA LEU A 250 -1.05 1.10 2.16
C LEU A 250 -1.45 2.32 3.00
N LYS A 251 -1.39 3.53 2.45
CA LYS A 251 -1.80 4.76 3.15
C LYS A 251 -3.28 4.73 3.52
N THR A 252 -4.14 4.30 2.59
CA THR A 252 -5.57 4.12 2.84
C THR A 252 -5.81 3.08 3.93
N SER A 253 -5.08 1.96 3.92
CA SER A 253 -5.23 0.89 4.91
C SER A 253 -5.00 1.36 6.35
N VAL A 254 -3.98 2.20 6.59
CA VAL A 254 -3.70 2.75 7.92
C VAL A 254 -4.88 3.59 8.40
N THR A 255 -5.50 4.36 7.50
CA THR A 255 -6.64 5.20 7.84
C THR A 255 -7.90 4.37 8.08
N VAL A 256 -8.22 3.43 7.19
CA VAL A 256 -9.39 2.54 7.30
C VAL A 256 -9.33 1.74 8.61
N PHE A 257 -8.21 1.07 8.89
CA PHE A 257 -8.09 0.26 10.10
C PHE A 257 -8.02 1.11 11.37
N LEU A 258 -7.45 2.31 11.34
CA LEU A 258 -7.52 3.24 12.47
C LEU A 258 -8.97 3.60 12.80
N ASN A 259 -9.76 3.96 11.78
CA ASN A 259 -11.14 4.36 12.00
C ASN A 259 -12.02 3.19 12.45
N LEU A 260 -11.85 2.01 11.86
CA LEU A 260 -12.54 0.79 12.30
C LEU A 260 -12.22 0.43 13.75
N THR A 261 -10.95 0.53 14.15
CA THR A 261 -10.56 0.32 15.56
C THR A 261 -11.15 1.42 16.43
N SER A 262 -11.13 2.68 16.00
CA SER A 262 -11.72 3.80 16.74
C SER A 262 -13.21 3.62 17.03
N GLU A 263 -13.99 3.28 16.02
CA GLU A 263 -15.41 3.01 16.14
C GLU A 263 -15.68 1.88 17.13
N LEU A 264 -14.96 0.76 17.00
CA LEU A 264 -15.06 -0.39 17.90
C LEU A 264 -14.84 0.00 19.37
N TYR A 265 -13.82 0.81 19.66
CA TYR A 265 -13.54 1.26 21.02
C TYR A 265 -14.56 2.29 21.52
N ARG A 266 -15.03 3.21 20.66
CA ARG A 266 -16.06 4.20 21.01
C ARG A 266 -17.39 3.52 21.36
N GLU A 267 -17.86 2.60 20.54
CA GLU A 267 -19.08 1.83 20.80
C GLU A 267 -19.02 1.09 22.13
N HIS A 268 -17.88 0.44 22.42
CA HIS A 268 -17.66 -0.26 23.68
C HIS A 268 -17.60 0.69 24.88
N TYR A 269 -16.94 1.83 24.75
CA TYR A 269 -16.87 2.83 25.82
C TYR A 269 -18.26 3.40 26.13
N THR A 270 -19.00 3.82 25.11
CA THR A 270 -20.35 4.37 25.27
C THR A 270 -21.31 3.35 25.86
N SER A 271 -21.29 2.10 25.41
CA SER A 271 -22.18 1.05 25.95
C SER A 271 -21.90 0.74 27.43
N ASN A 272 -20.63 0.73 27.85
CA ASN A 272 -20.29 0.51 29.26
C ASN A 272 -20.63 1.71 30.15
N HIS A 273 -20.43 2.94 29.69
CA HIS A 273 -20.71 4.14 30.50
C HIS A 273 -22.18 4.58 30.49
N SER A 274 -22.96 4.22 29.46
CA SER A 274 -24.41 4.43 29.45
C SER A 274 -25.15 3.54 30.47
N ASN A 275 -24.59 2.36 30.78
CA ASN A 275 -25.13 1.44 31.78
C ASN A 275 -24.86 1.88 33.23
N VAL A 276 -23.94 2.83 33.46
CA VAL A 276 -23.63 3.35 34.80
C VAL A 276 -24.66 4.38 35.28
N ILE A 277 -25.42 5.01 34.38
CA ILE A 277 -26.42 6.04 34.72
C ILE A 277 -27.81 5.42 34.99
N LYS A 278 -27.98 4.11 34.77
CA LYS A 278 -29.27 3.41 34.92
C LYS A 278 -29.39 2.51 36.16
N ASN A 279 -28.42 2.54 37.09
CA ASN A 279 -28.49 1.82 38.36
C ASN A 279 -28.46 2.78 39.54
#